data_AF-A0A3L7YIF8-F1
#
_entry.id   AF-A0A3L7YIF8-F1
#
_cell.length_a   1.000
_cell.length_b   1.000
_cell.length_c   1.000
_cell.angle_alpha   90.00
_cell.angle_beta   90.00
_cell.angle_gamma   90.00
#
_symmetry.space_group_name_H-M   'P 1'
#
loop_
_entity.id
_entity.type
_entity.pdbx_description
1 polymer ?
#
loop_
_entity_poly.entity_id
_entity_poly.type
_entity_poly.pdbx_seq_one_letter_code
_entity_poly.pdbx_strand_id
1 'polypeptide(L)'
;MIAWQYAYLFVVVRGGDHLVASIDGVVLDLSRDQRTPWDVLNQLGADGWELVTAVPTAPMTIVRDPSTNHEVPESFWVFYLKRPRLPVVTYAST
;
A
#
# COMPACT_ATOMS: atom_id res chain seq x y z
N MET A 1 -27.88 7.51 2.02
CA MET A 1 -26.65 7.79 1.25
C MET A 1 -25.48 7.21 2.05
N ILE A 2 -24.59 6.41 1.46
CA ILE A 2 -23.46 5.79 2.15
C ILE A 2 -22.28 6.78 2.15
N ALA A 3 -21.67 7.03 3.32
CA ALA A 3 -20.43 7.79 3.43
C ALA A 3 -19.24 6.86 3.18
N TRP A 4 -18.25 7.33 2.41
CA TRP A 4 -17.05 6.57 2.06
C TRP A 4 -15.80 7.16 2.73
N GLN A 5 -14.89 6.29 3.15
CA GLN A 5 -13.52 6.63 3.51
C GLN A 5 -12.59 6.22 2.37
N TYR A 6 -11.56 7.03 2.09
CA TYR A 6 -10.59 6.79 1.02
C TYR A 6 -9.17 6.71 1.58
N ALA A 7 -8.31 6.00 0.84
CA ALA A 7 -6.92 5.75 1.20
C ALA A 7 -6.06 5.54 -0.04
N TYR A 8 -4.74 5.67 0.13
CA TYR A 8 -3.75 5.30 -0.89
C TYR A 8 -2.62 4.49 -0.27
N LEU A 9 -2.05 3.58 -1.05
CA LEU A 9 -0.81 2.87 -0.74
C LEU A 9 0.20 3.20 -1.82
N PHE A 10 1.40 3.60 -1.44
CA PHE A 10 2.51 3.75 -2.37
C PHE A 10 3.43 2.54 -2.25
N VAL A 11 3.71 1.90 -3.38
CA VAL A 11 4.52 0.69 -3.44
C VAL A 11 5.68 0.90 -4.39
N VAL A 12 6.89 0.64 -3.90
CA VAL A 12 8.09 0.51 -4.72
C VAL A 12 8.42 -0.96 -4.84
N VAL A 13 8.71 -1.41 -6.05
CA VAL A 13 9.24 -2.75 -6.32
C VAL A 13 10.59 -2.57 -6.98
N ARG A 14 11.66 -3.10 -6.39
CA ARG A 14 13.02 -3.07 -6.91
C ARG A 14 13.59 -4.50 -6.91
N GLY A 15 13.71 -5.12 -8.08
CA GLY A 15 14.13 -6.51 -8.17
C GLY A 15 13.18 -7.44 -7.40
N GLY A 16 13.73 -8.17 -6.43
CA GLY A 16 12.95 -8.99 -5.48
C GLY A 16 12.53 -8.27 -4.20
N ASP A 17 12.96 -7.01 -4.01
CA ASP A 17 12.62 -6.20 -2.85
C ASP A 17 11.40 -5.32 -3.11
N HIS A 18 10.64 -5.04 -2.04
CA HIS A 18 9.46 -4.19 -2.11
C HIS A 18 9.42 -3.25 -0.90
N LEU A 19 8.85 -2.05 -1.08
CA LEU A 19 8.64 -1.07 -0.02
C LEU A 19 7.19 -0.59 -0.10
N VAL A 20 6.45 -0.61 1.01
CA VAL A 20 5.04 -0.21 1.05
C VAL A 20 4.87 0.94 2.04
N ALA A 21 4.46 2.11 1.57
CA ALA A 21 4.00 3.19 2.44
C ALA A 21 2.47 3.13 2.59
N SER A 22 2.00 3.01 3.83
CA SER A 22 0.61 2.72 4.16
C SER A 22 -0.29 3.96 4.24
N ILE A 23 -1.60 3.67 4.32
CA ILE A 23 -2.77 4.56 4.32
C ILE A 23 -2.68 5.73 5.31
N ASP A 24 -2.03 5.53 6.46
CA ASP A 24 -1.96 6.54 7.53
C ASP A 24 -0.60 7.28 7.57
N GLY A 25 0.19 7.17 6.49
CA GLY A 25 1.56 7.69 6.45
C GLY A 25 2.56 6.81 7.22
N VAL A 26 2.12 5.66 7.73
CA VAL A 26 3.00 4.66 8.34
C VAL A 26 3.75 3.95 7.21
N VAL A 27 5.05 4.20 7.09
CA VAL A 27 5.92 3.47 6.18
C VAL A 27 6.13 2.07 6.75
N LEU A 28 5.63 1.04 6.05
CA LEU A 28 5.95 -0.34 6.36
C LEU A 28 7.31 -0.62 5.71
N ASP A 29 8.37 -0.51 6.53
CA ASP A 29 9.72 -0.89 6.14
C ASP A 29 9.85 -2.42 6.15
N LEU A 30 9.67 -2.99 4.96
CA LEU A 30 9.68 -4.44 4.73
C LEU A 30 11.09 -5.05 4.80
N SER A 31 12.15 -4.26 4.99
CA SER A 31 13.47 -4.83 5.35
C SER A 31 13.42 -5.63 6.65
N ARG A 32 12.35 -5.44 7.46
CA ARG A 32 12.08 -6.15 8.72
C ARG A 32 10.81 -7.00 8.67
N ASP A 33 10.03 -6.96 7.59
CA ASP A 33 8.72 -7.59 7.47
C ASP A 33 8.59 -8.23 6.08
N GLN A 34 8.48 -9.56 6.02
CA GLN A 34 8.47 -10.33 4.77
C GLN A 34 7.15 -10.24 3.99
N ARG A 35 6.16 -9.47 4.47
CA ARG A 35 4.89 -9.31 3.77
C ARG A 35 5.09 -8.62 2.43
N THR A 36 4.61 -9.25 1.36
CA THR A 36 4.57 -8.65 0.03
C THR A 36 3.51 -7.52 -0.01
N PRO A 37 3.58 -6.62 -1.01
CA PRO A 37 2.51 -5.65 -1.25
C PRO A 37 1.13 -6.31 -1.38
N TRP A 38 1.06 -7.55 -1.89
CA TRP A 38 -0.18 -8.31 -1.97
C TRP A 38 -0.68 -8.80 -0.62
N ASP A 39 0.19 -9.18 0.29
CA ASP A 39 -0.20 -9.55 1.66
C ASP A 39 -0.82 -8.35 2.39
N VAL A 40 -0.25 -7.15 2.20
CA VAL A 40 -0.82 -5.91 2.75
C VAL A 40 -2.19 -5.63 2.15
N LEU A 41 -2.36 -5.76 0.83
CA LEU A 41 -3.65 -5.55 0.17
C LEU A 41 -4.70 -6.58 0.59
N ASN A 42 -4.31 -7.84 0.77
CA ASN A 42 -5.19 -8.89 1.27
C ASN A 42 -5.66 -8.60 2.71
N GLN A 43 -4.75 -8.18 3.59
CA GLN A 43 -5.11 -7.77 4.95
C GLN A 43 -6.08 -6.58 4.93
N LEU A 44 -5.82 -5.57 4.11
CA LEU A 44 -6.71 -4.42 3.97
C LEU A 44 -8.08 -4.83 3.44
N GLY A 45 -8.14 -5.79 2.51
CA GLY A 45 -9.36 -6.42 2.06
C GLY A 45 -10.16 -7.06 3.20
N ALA A 46 -9.49 -7.79 4.09
CA ALA A 46 -10.10 -8.36 5.30
C ALA A 46 -10.60 -7.27 6.26
N ASP A 47 -9.93 -6.11 6.31
CA ASP A 47 -10.33 -4.93 7.08
C ASP A 47 -11.44 -4.09 6.41
N GLY A 48 -11.98 -4.58 5.29
CA GLY A 48 -13.10 -3.99 4.55
C GLY A 48 -12.70 -2.92 3.53
N TRP A 49 -11.41 -2.78 3.20
CA TRP A 49 -10.94 -1.91 2.13
C TRP A 49 -11.08 -2.58 0.77
N GLU A 50 -11.68 -1.84 -0.16
CA GLU A 50 -11.84 -2.22 -1.55
C GLU A 50 -10.79 -1.49 -2.40
N LEU A 51 -10.06 -2.24 -3.23
CA LEU A 51 -9.20 -1.65 -4.25
C LEU A 51 -10.06 -0.99 -5.35
N VAL A 52 -9.86 0.31 -5.56
CA VAL A 52 -10.55 1.08 -6.61
C VAL A 52 -9.77 1.01 -7.91
N THR A 53 -8.47 1.31 -7.84
CA THR A 53 -7.58 1.27 -9.01
C THR A 53 -6.12 1.20 -8.56
N ALA A 54 -5.26 0.73 -9.45
CA ALA A 54 -3.81 0.69 -9.28
C ALA A 54 -3.18 1.41 -10.48
N VAL A 55 -2.36 2.42 -10.21
CA VAL A 55 -1.76 3.26 -11.24
C VAL A 55 -0.24 3.22 -11.11
N PRO A 56 0.50 2.89 -12.18
CA PRO A 56 1.95 3.08 -12.18
C PRO A 56 2.24 4.59 -12.18
N THR A 57 3.05 5.05 -11.23
CA THR A 57 3.42 6.46 -11.11
C THR A 57 4.60 6.85 -12.00
N ALA A 58 5.36 5.85 -12.44
CA ALA A 58 6.44 6.01 -13.41
C ALA A 58 6.54 4.74 -14.27
N PRO A 59 7.09 4.85 -15.50
CA PRO A 59 7.50 3.68 -16.27
C PRO A 59 8.48 2.82 -15.47
N MET A 60 8.48 1.51 -15.71
CA MET A 60 9.51 0.62 -15.15
C MET A 60 10.89 1.07 -15.65
N THR A 61 11.83 1.25 -14.72
CA THR A 61 13.21 1.62 -15.00
C THR A 61 14.14 0.47 -14.63
N ILE A 62 15.33 0.43 -15.21
CA ILE A 62 16.40 -0.46 -14.77
C ILE A 62 17.38 0.38 -13.95
N VAL A 63 17.59 0.00 -12.70
CA VAL A 63 18.50 0.69 -11.78
C VAL A 63 19.58 -0.26 -11.29
N ARG A 64 20.75 0.27 -10.94
CA ARG A 64 21.82 -0.53 -10.34
C ARG A 64 21.61 -0.62 -8.84
N ASP A 65 21.47 -1.83 -8.33
CA ASP A 65 21.36 -2.09 -6.89
C ASP A 65 22.72 -1.85 -6.21
N PRO A 66 22.81 -0.93 -5.23
CA PRO A 66 24.08 -0.64 -4.56
C PRO A 66 24.60 -1.80 -3.69
N SER A 67 23.74 -2.73 -3.27
CA SER A 67 24.12 -3.86 -2.41
C SER A 67 24.73 -5.03 -3.21
N THR A 68 24.20 -5.28 -4.40
CA THR A 68 24.60 -6.42 -5.25
C THR A 68 25.39 -6.01 -6.50
N ASN A 69 25.44 -4.70 -6.83
CA ASN A 69 26.05 -4.14 -8.04
C ASN A 69 25.46 -4.68 -9.36
N HIS A 70 24.30 -5.33 -9.30
CA HIS A 70 23.56 -5.84 -10.45
C HIS A 70 22.45 -4.86 -10.88
N GLU A 71 22.08 -4.93 -12.16
CA GLU A 71 20.93 -4.19 -12.69
C GLU A 71 19.64 -4.92 -12.35
N VAL A 72 18.70 -4.19 -11.75
CA VAL A 72 17.40 -4.71 -11.30
C VAL A 72 16.28 -3.81 -11.81
N PRO A 73 15.10 -4.37 -12.14
CA PRO A 73 13.94 -3.57 -12.51
C PRO A 73 13.39 -2.84 -11.29
N GLU A 74 13.02 -1.57 -11.46
CA GLU A 74 12.36 -0.75 -10.45
C GLU A 74 11.04 -0.21 -10.99
N SER A 75 9.97 -0.28 -10.20
CA SER A 75 8.66 0.25 -10.54
C SER A 75 7.95 0.84 -9.34
N PHE A 76 7.11 1.84 -9.59
CA PHE A 76 6.45 2.63 -8.56
C PHE A 76 4.94 2.64 -8.81
N TRP A 77 4.15 2.24 -7.81
CA TRP A 77 2.71 2.08 -7.92
C TRP A 77 1.98 2.86 -6.83
N VAL A 78 0.82 3.42 -7.18
CA VAL A 78 -0.17 3.91 -6.21
C VAL A 78 -1.43 3.08 -6.33
N PHE A 79 -1.85 2.47 -5.22
CA PHE A 79 -3.13 1.78 -5.10
C PHE A 79 -4.11 2.69 -4.37
N TYR A 80 -5.26 2.95 -4.98
CA TYR A 80 -6.33 3.73 -4.37
C TYR A 80 -7.36 2.77 -3.78
N LEU A 81 -7.73 2.99 -2.52
CA LEU A 81 -8.69 2.16 -1.81
C LEU A 81 -9.84 2.99 -1.25
N LYS A 82 -10.98 2.33 -1.04
CA LYS A 82 -12.13 2.90 -0.36
C LYS A 82 -12.75 1.89 0.59
N ARG A 83 -13.48 2.36 1.60
CA ARG A 83 -14.37 1.52 2.42
C ARG A 83 -15.56 2.30 2.94
N PRO A 84 -16.69 1.66 3.29
CA PRO A 84 -17.80 2.33 3.94
C PRO A 84 -17.36 2.93 5.29
N ARG A 85 -17.74 4.18 5.55
CA ARG A 85 -17.53 4.80 6.87
C ARG A 85 -18.58 4.25 7.84
N LEU A 86 -18.15 3.44 8.80
CA LEU A 86 -19.04 2.96 9.86
C LEU A 86 -19.49 4.15 10.74
N PRO A 87 -20.76 4.18 11.16
CA PRO A 87 -21.22 5.20 12.10
C PRO A 87 -20.45 5.05 13.42
N VAL A 88 -19.86 6.15 13.89
CA VAL A 88 -19.23 6.20 15.20
C VAL A 88 -20.35 6.11 16.24
N VAL A 89 -20.44 4.98 16.94
CA VAL A 89 -21.37 4.84 18.08
C VAL A 89 -20.73 5.55 19.27
N THR A 90 -21.07 6.82 19.45
CA THR A 90 -20.68 7.57 20.66
C THR A 90 -21.59 7.11 21.78
N TYR A 91 -21.09 6.27 22.68
CA TYR A 91 -21.81 5.99 23.92
C TYR A 91 -21.77 7.27 24.77
N ALA A 92 -22.93 7.86 25.03
CA ALA A 92 -23.04 8.90 26.03
C ALA A 92 -22.74 8.25 27.40
N SER A 93 -21.60 8.60 27.98
CA SER A 93 -21.27 8.27 29.36
C SER A 93 -22.24 9.02 30.27
N THR A 94 -23.27 8.32 30.75
CA THR A 94 -24.16 8.77 31.84
C THR A 94 -23.47 8.69 33.18
#